data_AF-A0A091NEY1-F1
#
_entry.id   AF-A0A091NEY1-F1
#
_cell.length_a   1.000
_cell.length_b   1.000
_cell.length_c   1.000
_cell.angle_alpha   90.00
_cell.angle_beta   90.00
_cell.angle_gamma   90.00
#
_symmetry.space_group_name_H-M   'P 1'
#
loop_
_entity.id
_entity.type
_entity.pdbx_description
1 polymer ?
#
loop_
_entity_poly.entity_id
_entity_poly.type
_entity_poly.pdbx_seq_one_letter_code
_entity_poly.pdbx_strand_id
1 'polypeptide(L)'
;YKQQKNQFVFIAIFRSGKYVYKPIMNQTCCPQYTIRCQALHFQTSKSHKKVLKKMLKFISKGDVSKGANDEEPMDSHIEDAVACDFPYKSESHVSQSELTPLGEDHTGSVGNEDKDSGETEEEVNVQKVESDSLQICADKDTPVPGEPSHSAKVVHAPPKPGKGADLSKPLCRKAKEIRKEKKLQKLLQNQKSTLEGSQLQGGDQALLLQNSKPKTNQPKTIEDFVFVSLPDDAPHKLEVRLVPVSFEDPQFKSSFNQSATLFAKYQMSIHKDTPSDCGENEFTRFLCDSPLEAEHVPNGPECGYGSFHQQYWLDGKIIAVGVIDILPYCVSSVYLYYDPDFSFLSLGVYSALREIAFTRQLHEKAPDLCFYYMGFYIHSCPKMRYKGQYRPSDLLCPETYVWTPIEQCLPLLEHSKYSRFNQDLKAVDEGRLKELGRVRVLHKRTVMPYSVYKKRRKGPSDEASVQQYASLVGQTCSERMLLFRS
;
A
#
# COMPACT_ATOMS: atom_id res chain seq x y z
N TYR A 1 8.32 27.01 13.59
CA TYR A 1 6.89 26.64 13.68
C TYR A 1 6.23 26.39 12.34
N LYS A 2 5.81 27.39 11.53
CA LYS A 2 5.12 27.11 10.24
C LYS A 2 5.92 26.17 9.31
N GLN A 3 7.16 26.54 8.99
CA GLN A 3 8.03 25.84 8.03
C GLN A 3 8.53 24.45 8.49
N GLN A 4 8.11 23.95 9.65
CA GLN A 4 8.57 22.65 10.20
C GLN A 4 7.56 21.52 10.03
N LYS A 5 6.32 21.80 9.61
CA LYS A 5 5.27 20.77 9.56
C LYS A 5 5.41 19.78 8.41
N ASN A 6 5.83 20.24 7.22
CA ASN A 6 5.84 19.37 6.03
C ASN A 6 7.15 18.59 5.83
N GLN A 7 8.16 18.82 6.68
CA GLN A 7 9.25 17.87 6.89
C GLN A 7 8.81 16.62 7.68
N PHE A 8 7.63 16.59 8.30
CA PHE A 8 7.17 15.44 9.07
C PHE A 8 6.57 14.32 8.18
N VAL A 9 7.42 13.66 7.39
CA VAL A 9 7.20 12.24 7.12
C VAL A 9 7.52 11.47 8.40
N PHE A 10 6.58 11.50 9.34
CA PHE A 10 6.65 10.71 10.56
C PHE A 10 6.55 9.22 10.20
N ILE A 11 7.68 8.53 10.19
CA ILE A 11 7.73 7.13 9.78
C ILE A 11 6.87 6.26 10.73
N ALA A 12 5.99 5.43 10.13
CA ALA A 12 4.95 4.64 10.79
C ALA A 12 3.82 5.42 11.53
N ILE A 13 3.59 6.71 11.23
CA ILE A 13 2.51 7.49 11.84
C ILE A 13 1.42 7.83 10.81
N PHE A 14 0.16 7.78 11.24
CA PHE A 14 -1.03 7.89 10.40
C PHE A 14 -2.04 8.87 11.00
N ARG A 15 -2.92 9.42 10.17
CA ARG A 15 -4.01 10.31 10.60
C ARG A 15 -5.39 9.67 10.51
N SER A 16 -6.31 10.16 11.32
CA SER A 16 -7.76 10.00 11.20
C SER A 16 -8.37 11.34 11.58
N GLY A 17 -8.85 12.10 10.59
CA GLY A 17 -9.08 13.52 10.79
C GLY A 17 -7.81 14.28 11.18
N LYS A 18 -7.95 15.16 12.18
CA LYS A 18 -6.85 15.82 12.91
C LYS A 18 -6.16 14.94 13.95
N TYR A 19 -6.68 13.76 14.29
CA TYR A 19 -6.02 12.83 15.22
C TYR A 19 -4.90 12.08 14.51
N VAL A 20 -3.79 11.85 15.22
CA VAL A 20 -2.55 11.29 14.67
C VAL A 20 -2.03 10.21 15.60
N TYR A 21 -1.72 9.02 15.06
CA TYR A 21 -1.45 7.82 15.84
C TYR A 21 -0.39 6.89 15.22
N LYS A 22 0.20 6.04 16.07
CA LYS A 22 1.18 5.01 15.72
C LYS A 22 0.76 3.68 16.36
N PRO A 23 0.48 2.61 15.60
CA PRO A 23 0.09 1.32 16.18
C PRO A 23 1.20 0.69 17.02
N ILE A 24 0.85 0.10 18.17
CA ILE A 24 1.79 -0.68 18.98
C ILE A 24 1.81 -2.11 18.42
N MET A 25 2.74 -2.34 17.48
CA MET A 25 2.77 -3.49 16.57
C MET A 25 2.84 -4.86 17.24
N ASN A 26 3.43 -4.95 18.44
CA ASN A 26 3.55 -6.20 19.21
C ASN A 26 2.39 -6.41 20.22
N GLN A 27 1.46 -5.46 20.35
CA GLN A 27 0.28 -5.56 21.22
C GLN A 27 -1.03 -5.72 20.44
N THR A 28 -1.09 -5.26 19.19
CA THR A 28 -2.26 -5.48 18.31
C THR A 28 -2.38 -6.94 17.86
N CYS A 29 -3.59 -7.48 17.83
CA CYS A 29 -3.89 -8.84 17.35
C CYS A 29 -3.65 -9.02 15.83
N CYS A 30 -3.61 -7.90 15.09
CA CYS A 30 -3.39 -7.78 13.66
C CYS A 30 -2.35 -6.66 13.38
N PRO A 31 -1.06 -6.99 13.30
CA PRO A 31 0.01 -6.02 13.02
C PRO A 31 -0.19 -5.25 11.71
N GLN A 32 -0.02 -3.93 11.79
CA GLN A 32 -0.35 -2.95 10.76
C GLN A 32 0.93 -2.36 10.15
N TYR A 33 1.56 -3.10 9.23
CA TYR A 33 2.80 -2.67 8.60
C TYR A 33 2.54 -1.52 7.62
N THR A 34 3.41 -0.50 7.59
CA THR A 34 3.33 0.51 6.53
C THR A 34 3.79 -0.11 5.21
N ILE A 35 3.05 0.12 4.12
CA ILE A 35 3.40 -0.34 2.77
C ILE A 35 3.49 0.83 1.80
N ARG A 36 4.57 0.86 1.02
CA ARG A 36 4.75 1.78 -0.13
C ARG A 36 4.96 1.00 -1.42
N CYS A 37 4.39 1.49 -2.51
CA CYS A 37 4.70 1.08 -3.88
C CYS A 37 5.74 2.05 -4.45
N GLN A 38 6.75 1.54 -5.16
CA GLN A 38 7.68 2.37 -5.91
C GLN A 38 7.00 2.79 -7.22
N ALA A 39 6.34 3.95 -7.23
CA ALA A 39 5.39 4.31 -8.29
C ALA A 39 6.06 4.34 -9.67
N LEU A 40 7.29 4.85 -9.76
CA LEU A 40 8.07 4.91 -11.01
C LEU A 40 8.33 3.51 -11.61
N HIS A 41 8.63 2.52 -10.77
CA HIS A 41 8.94 1.15 -11.18
C HIS A 41 7.71 0.24 -11.32
N PHE A 42 6.53 0.69 -10.90
CA PHE A 42 5.30 -0.10 -10.90
C PHE A 42 4.94 -0.70 -12.27
N GLN A 43 4.56 -1.99 -12.29
CA GLN A 43 4.15 -2.70 -13.50
C GLN A 43 2.70 -3.19 -13.44
N THR A 44 1.90 -2.86 -14.46
CA THR A 44 0.49 -3.25 -14.53
C THR A 44 0.32 -4.75 -14.80
N SER A 45 -0.15 -5.48 -13.79
CA SER A 45 -0.47 -6.92 -13.86
C SER A 45 -1.63 -7.23 -14.82
N LYS A 46 -1.93 -8.53 -15.01
CA LYS A 46 -3.10 -8.98 -15.79
C LYS A 46 -4.42 -8.52 -15.16
N SER A 47 -4.54 -8.53 -13.83
CA SER A 47 -5.73 -8.07 -13.10
C SER A 47 -5.87 -6.55 -13.17
N HIS A 48 -4.79 -5.79 -12.99
CA HIS A 48 -4.79 -4.33 -13.16
C HIS A 48 -5.24 -3.95 -14.59
N LYS A 49 -4.71 -4.64 -15.60
CA LYS A 49 -5.12 -4.49 -17.01
C LYS A 49 -6.55 -4.99 -17.30
N LYS A 50 -7.18 -5.81 -16.45
CA LYS A 50 -8.61 -6.18 -16.53
C LYS A 50 -9.49 -5.03 -16.04
N VAL A 51 -9.16 -4.45 -14.88
CA VAL A 51 -9.90 -3.31 -14.29
C VAL A 51 -9.84 -2.06 -15.19
N LEU A 52 -8.63 -1.66 -15.62
CA LEU A 52 -8.45 -0.52 -16.53
C LEU A 52 -9.26 -0.67 -17.84
N LYS A 53 -9.38 -1.90 -18.36
CA LYS A 53 -10.21 -2.20 -19.55
C LYS A 53 -11.70 -2.27 -19.24
N LYS A 54 -12.13 -2.71 -18.05
CA LYS A 54 -13.54 -2.70 -17.62
C LYS A 54 -14.03 -1.25 -17.55
N MET A 55 -13.24 -0.36 -16.92
CA MET A 55 -13.49 1.08 -16.86
C MET A 55 -13.53 1.72 -18.27
N LEU A 56 -12.48 1.54 -19.08
CA LEU A 56 -12.40 2.14 -20.42
C LEU A 56 -13.53 1.64 -21.34
N LYS A 57 -13.90 0.35 -21.28
CA LYS A 57 -15.01 -0.22 -22.05
C LYS A 57 -16.36 0.32 -21.59
N PHE A 58 -16.57 0.48 -20.28
CA PHE A 58 -17.78 1.08 -19.74
C PHE A 58 -17.94 2.51 -20.26
N ILE A 59 -16.94 3.38 -20.06
CA ILE A 59 -17.03 4.79 -20.47
C ILE A 59 -17.24 4.93 -22.00
N SER A 60 -16.48 4.17 -22.80
CA SER A 60 -16.54 4.27 -24.27
C SER A 60 -17.67 3.51 -24.95
N LYS A 61 -18.47 2.70 -24.24
CA LYS A 61 -19.53 1.84 -24.85
C LYS A 61 -20.81 1.66 -24.02
N GLY A 62 -20.91 2.22 -22.82
CA GLY A 62 -22.04 2.00 -21.90
C GLY A 62 -22.20 0.54 -21.41
N ASP A 63 -21.19 -0.31 -21.63
CA ASP A 63 -21.32 -1.76 -21.46
C ASP A 63 -21.15 -2.17 -19.98
N VAL A 64 -22.27 -2.19 -19.26
CA VAL A 64 -22.39 -2.75 -17.91
C VAL A 64 -22.41 -4.28 -18.00
N SER A 65 -21.23 -4.88 -18.20
CA SER A 65 -21.09 -6.33 -18.24
C SER A 65 -21.40 -6.95 -16.86
N LYS A 66 -22.64 -7.40 -16.66
CA LYS A 66 -23.08 -8.12 -15.46
C LYS A 66 -22.32 -9.44 -15.32
N GLY A 67 -21.24 -9.43 -14.53
CA GLY A 67 -20.64 -10.64 -13.99
C GLY A 67 -21.60 -11.28 -13.00
N ALA A 68 -21.79 -12.60 -13.08
CA ALA A 68 -22.50 -13.32 -12.04
C ALA A 68 -21.60 -13.42 -10.81
N ASN A 69 -22.11 -12.96 -9.66
CA ASN A 69 -21.43 -12.97 -8.36
C ASN A 69 -20.00 -12.37 -8.39
N ASP A 70 -19.87 -11.09 -8.80
CA ASP A 70 -18.70 -10.27 -8.44
C ASP A 70 -18.74 -10.04 -6.90
N GLU A 71 -18.21 -10.96 -6.09
CA GLU A 71 -17.75 -10.65 -4.73
C GLU A 71 -16.61 -9.60 -4.80
N GLU A 72 -16.34 -8.88 -3.71
CA GLU A 72 -15.39 -7.76 -3.75
C GLU A 72 -14.00 -8.20 -4.26
N PRO A 73 -13.47 -7.61 -5.35
CA PRO A 73 -12.19 -8.03 -5.95
C PRO A 73 -10.95 -7.64 -5.12
N MET A 74 -11.17 -7.28 -3.85
CA MET A 74 -10.17 -7.18 -2.79
C MET A 74 -9.77 -8.59 -2.31
N ASP A 75 -10.65 -9.59 -2.45
CA ASP A 75 -10.29 -10.99 -2.25
C ASP A 75 -9.77 -11.59 -3.56
N SER A 76 -8.45 -11.64 -3.69
CA SER A 76 -7.80 -12.33 -4.79
C SER A 76 -7.74 -13.83 -4.49
N HIS A 77 -8.67 -14.61 -5.05
CA HIS A 77 -8.53 -16.06 -5.07
C HIS A 77 -7.13 -16.46 -5.53
N ILE A 78 -6.47 -17.31 -4.74
CA ILE A 78 -5.14 -17.82 -5.04
C ILE A 78 -5.29 -18.90 -6.11
N GLU A 79 -5.24 -18.51 -7.38
CA GLU A 79 -4.72 -19.42 -8.41
C GLU A 79 -3.22 -19.57 -8.15
N ASP A 80 -2.75 -20.82 -8.00
CA ASP A 80 -1.39 -21.13 -7.56
C ASP A 80 -0.31 -20.36 -8.31
N ALA A 81 0.71 -19.91 -7.55
CA ALA A 81 1.85 -19.19 -8.08
C ALA A 81 2.72 -20.11 -8.95
N VAL A 82 2.37 -20.24 -10.23
CA VAL A 82 3.23 -20.85 -11.25
C VAL A 82 4.57 -20.12 -11.22
N ALA A 83 5.62 -20.83 -10.78
CA ALA A 83 6.96 -20.28 -10.58
C ALA A 83 7.42 -19.52 -11.84
N CYS A 84 7.56 -18.21 -11.69
CA CYS A 84 8.06 -17.33 -12.75
C CYS A 84 9.53 -17.06 -12.48
N ASP A 85 10.39 -18.03 -12.84
CA ASP A 85 11.84 -17.90 -12.74
C ASP A 85 12.33 -16.70 -13.53
N PHE A 86 12.59 -15.60 -12.82
CA PHE A 86 13.29 -14.43 -13.34
C PHE A 86 14.73 -14.46 -12.79
N PRO A 87 15.75 -14.54 -13.66
CA PRO A 87 17.14 -14.54 -13.21
C PRO A 87 17.50 -13.23 -12.51
N TYR A 88 17.71 -13.30 -11.19
CA TYR A 88 18.21 -12.17 -10.41
C TYR A 88 19.66 -11.88 -10.78
N LYS A 89 19.88 -10.79 -11.52
CA LYS A 89 21.21 -10.18 -11.65
C LYS A 89 21.46 -9.29 -10.44
N SER A 90 22.38 -9.72 -9.58
CA SER A 90 22.86 -8.91 -8.46
C SER A 90 23.90 -7.90 -8.94
N GLU A 91 23.49 -6.66 -9.22
CA GLU A 91 24.41 -5.54 -9.45
C GLU A 91 24.16 -4.49 -8.34
N SER A 92 24.96 -4.58 -7.28
CA SER A 92 24.79 -3.82 -6.03
C SER A 92 25.47 -2.45 -6.11
N HIS A 93 24.77 -1.45 -6.62
CA HIS A 93 25.16 -0.03 -6.52
C HIS A 93 24.09 0.80 -5.79
N VAL A 94 24.05 0.65 -4.47
CA VAL A 94 23.34 1.58 -3.59
C VAL A 94 24.25 2.80 -3.37
N SER A 95 23.87 3.96 -3.90
CA SER A 95 24.57 5.22 -3.62
C SER A 95 24.19 5.72 -2.23
N GLN A 96 25.19 6.00 -1.39
CA GLN A 96 24.97 6.49 -0.02
C GLN A 96 24.63 7.99 -0.02
N SER A 97 23.38 8.33 -0.35
CA SER A 97 22.91 9.73 -0.38
C SER A 97 21.43 9.92 0.00
N GLU A 98 20.91 9.10 0.94
CA GLU A 98 19.51 9.20 1.43
C GLU A 98 19.37 9.34 2.96
N LEU A 99 20.47 9.63 3.69
CA LEU A 99 20.46 9.84 5.15
C LEU A 99 21.28 11.08 5.54
N THR A 100 20.68 12.27 5.44
CA THR A 100 21.24 13.50 6.06
C THR A 100 20.16 14.58 6.24
N PRO A 101 19.72 14.86 7.48
CA PRO A 101 19.15 16.16 7.83
C PRO A 101 20.27 17.21 7.76
N LEU A 102 20.03 18.33 7.08
CA LEU A 102 20.99 19.45 7.06
C LEU A 102 21.11 20.07 8.47
N GLY A 103 22.33 20.50 8.81
CA GLY A 103 22.74 20.76 10.19
C GLY A 103 22.23 22.07 10.82
N GLU A 104 22.43 22.17 12.14
CA GLU A 104 22.20 23.38 12.93
C GLU A 104 23.50 24.19 13.05
N ASP A 105 23.39 25.52 13.05
CA ASP A 105 24.51 26.46 13.10
C ASP A 105 25.03 26.71 14.53
N HIS A 106 26.25 27.22 14.66
CA HIS A 106 27.02 27.18 15.92
C HIS A 106 26.49 28.07 17.07
N THR A 107 26.38 27.50 18.29
CA THR A 107 26.75 28.10 19.61
C THR A 107 26.47 27.08 20.72
N GLY A 108 27.25 26.94 21.80
CA GLY A 108 28.56 27.49 22.19
C GLY A 108 29.09 26.71 23.42
N SER A 109 30.41 26.62 23.60
CA SER A 109 31.01 25.70 24.59
C SER A 109 30.93 26.17 26.04
N VAL A 110 30.53 25.27 26.95
CA VAL A 110 31.10 25.14 28.31
C VAL A 110 31.13 23.63 28.63
N GLY A 111 32.29 23.11 29.04
CA GLY A 111 32.42 21.74 29.54
C GLY A 111 32.54 21.68 31.06
N ASN A 112 32.48 20.48 31.61
CA ASN A 112 33.21 20.09 32.82
C ASN A 112 33.43 18.58 32.78
N GLU A 113 34.56 18.15 33.33
CA GLU A 113 34.88 16.74 33.56
C GLU A 113 34.19 16.25 34.83
N ASP A 114 33.99 14.94 34.95
CA ASP A 114 34.30 14.23 36.19
C ASP A 114 34.42 12.72 35.92
N LYS A 115 35.25 12.05 36.73
CA LYS A 115 35.40 10.59 36.76
C LYS A 115 34.74 10.06 38.03
N ASP A 116 34.21 8.84 37.99
CA ASP A 116 34.77 7.81 38.88
C ASP A 116 34.57 6.40 38.31
N SER A 117 35.19 5.45 39.00
CA SER A 117 35.31 4.01 38.79
C SER A 117 34.40 3.23 39.75
N GLY A 118 34.32 1.90 39.60
CA GLY A 118 33.54 1.05 40.50
C GLY A 118 33.25 -0.32 39.92
N GLU A 119 34.20 -1.25 40.03
CA GLU A 119 34.01 -2.66 39.70
C GLU A 119 33.40 -3.41 40.89
N THR A 120 32.58 -4.44 40.64
CA THR A 120 32.69 -5.73 41.32
C THR A 120 31.88 -6.81 40.59
N GLU A 121 32.42 -8.02 40.56
CA GLU A 121 31.78 -9.23 40.03
C GLU A 121 31.17 -10.04 41.20
N GLU A 122 30.19 -10.90 40.93
CA GLU A 122 30.11 -12.20 41.60
C GLU A 122 29.28 -13.19 40.78
N GLU A 123 29.84 -14.38 40.52
CA GLU A 123 29.14 -15.55 39.98
C GLU A 123 28.77 -16.53 41.11
N VAL A 124 27.69 -17.30 40.92
CA VAL A 124 27.56 -18.73 41.30
C VAL A 124 26.14 -19.18 40.91
N ASN A 125 25.82 -20.39 40.45
CA ASN A 125 26.47 -21.46 39.67
C ASN A 125 25.53 -22.68 39.81
N VAL A 126 24.80 -23.00 38.74
CA VAL A 126 24.37 -24.36 38.30
C VAL A 126 23.73 -25.34 39.31
N GLN A 127 22.55 -25.87 38.93
CA GLN A 127 22.40 -27.32 38.77
C GLN A 127 21.38 -27.73 37.70
N LYS A 128 21.67 -28.86 37.03
CA LYS A 128 20.91 -29.48 35.93
C LYS A 128 20.81 -30.98 36.22
N VAL A 129 19.59 -31.55 36.14
CA VAL A 129 19.36 -33.01 36.10
C VAL A 129 18.26 -33.29 35.06
N GLU A 130 18.19 -34.52 34.56
CA GLU A 130 17.64 -34.89 33.25
C GLU A 130 16.97 -36.29 33.32
N SER A 131 16.23 -36.66 32.28
CA SER A 131 15.83 -38.04 31.90
C SER A 131 14.71 -38.83 32.63
N ASP A 132 13.70 -39.18 31.82
CA ASP A 132 13.20 -40.54 31.49
C ASP A 132 12.32 -41.42 32.42
N SER A 133 11.07 -41.56 31.95
CA SER A 133 10.47 -42.82 31.44
C SER A 133 9.65 -43.78 32.34
N LEU A 134 8.43 -44.10 31.83
CA LEU A 134 7.74 -45.43 31.77
C LEU A 134 7.41 -46.20 33.08
N GLN A 135 6.39 -47.07 33.20
CA GLN A 135 5.11 -47.38 32.49
C GLN A 135 4.34 -48.45 33.32
N ILE A 136 3.15 -48.92 32.86
CA ILE A 136 2.44 -50.18 33.22
C ILE A 136 1.60 -50.13 34.53
N CYS A 137 0.40 -50.74 34.70
CA CYS A 137 -0.82 -51.09 33.90
C CYS A 137 -1.94 -51.40 34.98
N ALA A 138 -3.02 -52.21 34.89
CA ALA A 138 -3.62 -53.13 33.91
C ALA A 138 -5.12 -53.41 34.26
N ASP A 139 -5.94 -53.71 33.23
CA ASP A 139 -6.99 -54.74 33.04
C ASP A 139 -8.00 -55.12 34.19
N LYS A 140 -9.22 -55.62 33.96
CA LYS A 140 -9.77 -56.65 33.03
C LYS A 140 -11.29 -56.41 32.76
N ASP A 141 -12.01 -57.08 31.85
CA ASP A 141 -11.72 -58.26 31.00
C ASP A 141 -12.47 -58.25 29.64
N THR A 142 -12.20 -59.24 28.77
CA THR A 142 -12.74 -59.39 27.38
C THR A 142 -13.77 -60.55 27.25
N PRO A 143 -14.43 -60.86 26.09
CA PRO A 143 -13.78 -61.46 24.90
C PRO A 143 -14.30 -61.02 23.50
N VAL A 144 -13.53 -61.33 22.46
CA VAL A 144 -13.83 -61.18 21.01
C VAL A 144 -13.91 -62.59 20.36
N PRO A 145 -14.35 -62.78 19.09
CA PRO A 145 -13.40 -62.76 17.96
C PRO A 145 -13.98 -62.31 16.58
N GLY A 146 -13.13 -61.83 15.64
CA GLY A 146 -13.57 -61.62 14.24
C GLY A 146 -12.74 -60.67 13.34
N GLU A 147 -11.47 -60.99 13.07
CA GLU A 147 -10.57 -60.29 12.11
C GLU A 147 -9.68 -61.35 11.39
N PRO A 148 -8.77 -61.07 10.41
CA PRO A 148 -8.28 -59.79 9.87
C PRO A 148 -8.26 -59.72 8.30
N SER A 149 -7.17 -59.23 7.69
CA SER A 149 -7.12 -58.53 6.39
C SER A 149 -5.96 -58.93 5.43
N HIS A 150 -5.98 -58.31 4.23
CA HIS A 150 -4.86 -58.02 3.29
C HIS A 150 -4.41 -58.98 2.14
N SER A 151 -4.66 -58.49 0.90
CA SER A 151 -3.77 -58.40 -0.29
C SER A 151 -3.18 -59.63 -1.02
N ALA A 152 -3.45 -59.72 -2.34
CA ALA A 152 -2.63 -60.42 -3.35
C ALA A 152 -2.86 -59.86 -4.78
N LYS A 153 -2.17 -60.42 -5.79
CA LYS A 153 -2.02 -59.91 -7.19
C LYS A 153 -1.97 -61.10 -8.18
N VAL A 154 -2.24 -61.04 -9.50
CA VAL A 154 -2.84 -60.06 -10.45
C VAL A 154 -3.12 -60.84 -11.77
N VAL A 155 -4.14 -60.50 -12.59
CA VAL A 155 -4.21 -60.93 -14.01
C VAL A 155 -5.12 -60.00 -14.87
N HIS A 156 -4.87 -59.95 -16.18
CA HIS A 156 -5.59 -59.11 -17.16
C HIS A 156 -6.84 -59.78 -17.78
N ALA A 157 -7.78 -58.95 -18.25
CA ALA A 157 -8.82 -59.33 -19.20
C ALA A 157 -8.94 -58.27 -20.33
N PRO A 158 -9.25 -58.65 -21.59
CA PRO A 158 -9.22 -57.74 -22.73
C PRO A 158 -10.54 -56.92 -22.90
N PRO A 159 -10.46 -55.64 -23.35
CA PRO A 159 -11.63 -54.87 -23.74
C PRO A 159 -12.21 -55.35 -25.09
N LYS A 160 -13.53 -55.19 -25.26
CA LYS A 160 -14.27 -55.65 -26.45
C LYS A 160 -13.99 -54.77 -27.68
N PRO A 161 -14.02 -55.30 -28.93
CA PRO A 161 -13.84 -54.50 -30.14
C PRO A 161 -14.97 -53.47 -30.34
N GLY A 162 -14.64 -52.19 -30.26
CA GLY A 162 -15.50 -51.09 -30.70
C GLY A 162 -15.29 -50.77 -32.19
N LYS A 163 -16.31 -50.22 -32.86
CA LYS A 163 -16.19 -49.79 -34.27
C LYS A 163 -15.06 -48.76 -34.43
N GLY A 164 -14.24 -48.94 -35.47
CA GLY A 164 -13.12 -48.04 -35.79
C GLY A 164 -13.57 -46.61 -36.13
N ALA A 165 -12.60 -45.69 -36.18
CA ALA A 165 -12.86 -44.27 -36.40
C ALA A 165 -13.55 -44.00 -37.74
N ASP A 166 -14.59 -43.17 -37.70
CA ASP A 166 -15.34 -42.71 -38.86
C ASP A 166 -14.46 -41.80 -39.75
N LEU A 167 -14.04 -42.34 -40.89
CA LEU A 167 -13.15 -41.69 -41.86
C LEU A 167 -13.78 -40.46 -42.56
N SER A 168 -15.09 -40.21 -42.41
CA SER A 168 -15.74 -39.01 -42.95
C SER A 168 -15.54 -37.76 -42.08
N LYS A 169 -15.08 -37.91 -40.83
CA LYS A 169 -14.87 -36.80 -39.90
C LYS A 169 -13.47 -36.19 -40.06
N PRO A 170 -13.34 -34.84 -40.10
CA PRO A 170 -12.03 -34.20 -40.19
C PRO A 170 -11.18 -34.51 -38.95
N LEU A 171 -9.90 -34.82 -39.16
CA LEU A 171 -8.93 -35.15 -38.11
C LEU A 171 -8.90 -34.07 -37.01
N CYS A 172 -9.11 -34.51 -35.76
CA CYS A 172 -9.12 -33.65 -34.57
C CYS A 172 -7.74 -33.05 -34.27
N ARG A 173 -7.35 -31.99 -35.01
CA ARG A 173 -6.12 -31.20 -34.76
C ARG A 173 -6.10 -30.70 -33.31
N LYS A 174 -4.96 -30.81 -32.64
CA LYS A 174 -4.85 -30.36 -31.24
C LYS A 174 -4.98 -28.84 -31.21
N ALA A 175 -5.68 -28.31 -30.22
CA ALA A 175 -5.89 -26.85 -30.09
C ALA A 175 -4.59 -26.02 -29.91
N LYS A 176 -3.43 -26.67 -29.77
CA LYS A 176 -2.09 -26.04 -29.79
C LYS A 176 -1.61 -25.78 -31.23
N GLU A 177 -1.95 -26.64 -32.19
CA GLU A 177 -1.61 -26.50 -33.62
C GLU A 177 -2.43 -25.37 -34.26
N ILE A 178 -3.75 -25.36 -34.08
CA ILE A 178 -4.65 -24.32 -34.60
C ILE A 178 -4.22 -22.91 -34.12
N ARG A 179 -3.70 -22.81 -32.89
CA ARG A 179 -3.14 -21.56 -32.34
C ARG A 179 -1.81 -21.16 -32.98
N LYS A 180 -0.94 -22.11 -33.36
CA LYS A 180 0.29 -21.84 -34.15
C LYS A 180 -0.06 -21.38 -35.57
N GLU A 181 -0.98 -22.08 -36.23
CA GLU A 181 -1.44 -21.81 -37.60
C GLU A 181 -2.02 -20.38 -37.72
N LYS A 182 -2.91 -20.00 -36.80
CA LYS A 182 -3.44 -18.62 -36.73
C LYS A 182 -2.38 -17.56 -36.39
N LYS A 183 -1.33 -17.89 -35.64
CA LYS A 183 -0.20 -16.97 -35.39
C LYS A 183 0.61 -16.75 -36.68
N LEU A 184 0.86 -17.80 -37.45
CA LEU A 184 1.62 -17.73 -38.71
C LEU A 184 0.87 -16.94 -39.79
N GLN A 185 -0.44 -17.20 -39.96
CA GLN A 185 -1.30 -16.45 -40.88
C GLN A 185 -1.28 -14.94 -40.58
N LYS A 186 -1.39 -14.57 -39.29
CA LYS A 186 -1.34 -13.15 -38.89
C LYS A 186 0.04 -12.50 -39.12
N LEU A 187 1.12 -13.28 -39.04
CA LEU A 187 2.47 -12.79 -39.36
C LEU A 187 2.60 -12.46 -40.86
N LEU A 188 2.15 -13.38 -41.73
CA LEU A 188 2.15 -13.22 -43.18
C LEU A 188 1.26 -12.05 -43.65
N GLN A 189 0.09 -11.87 -43.02
CA GLN A 189 -0.82 -10.79 -43.35
C GLN A 189 -0.25 -9.41 -42.97
N ASN A 190 0.40 -9.29 -41.81
CA ASN A 190 1.15 -8.08 -41.45
C ASN A 190 2.27 -7.80 -42.46
N GLN A 191 3.03 -8.83 -42.86
CA GLN A 191 4.13 -8.68 -43.81
C GLN A 191 3.66 -8.19 -45.19
N LYS A 192 2.49 -8.64 -45.66
CA LYS A 192 1.90 -8.16 -46.92
C LYS A 192 1.45 -6.70 -46.83
N SER A 193 0.89 -6.27 -45.69
CA SER A 193 0.46 -4.87 -45.48
C SER A 193 1.60 -3.83 -45.41
N THR A 194 2.86 -4.26 -45.35
CA THR A 194 4.02 -3.35 -45.27
C THR A 194 4.51 -2.85 -46.63
N LEU A 195 4.06 -3.42 -47.77
CA LEU A 195 4.57 -3.09 -49.10
C LEU A 195 3.80 -1.99 -49.86
N GLU A 196 2.58 -1.63 -49.45
CA GLU A 196 1.63 -0.90 -50.32
C GLU A 196 1.36 0.57 -49.89
N GLY A 197 2.13 1.15 -48.97
CA GLY A 197 1.84 2.48 -48.42
C GLY A 197 3.05 3.39 -48.16
N SER A 198 3.43 4.23 -49.13
CA SER A 198 4.37 5.34 -48.91
C SER A 198 4.28 6.44 -49.98
N GLN A 199 3.80 7.63 -49.62
CA GLN A 199 4.19 8.94 -50.19
C GLN A 199 3.61 10.12 -49.36
N LEU A 200 4.51 11.06 -48.97
CA LEU A 200 4.45 12.54 -49.03
C LEU A 200 3.09 13.29 -48.90
N GLN A 201 2.93 14.45 -48.25
CA GLN A 201 3.84 15.34 -47.47
C GLN A 201 3.02 16.23 -46.48
N GLY A 202 3.65 17.04 -45.62
CA GLY A 202 2.98 17.92 -44.61
C GLY A 202 2.74 19.38 -45.09
N GLY A 203 2.35 20.34 -44.23
CA GLY A 203 2.03 20.33 -42.79
C GLY A 203 2.14 21.76 -42.18
N ASP A 204 1.66 22.01 -40.94
CA ASP A 204 1.94 23.27 -40.20
C ASP A 204 1.76 23.17 -38.65
N GLN A 205 1.96 24.29 -37.94
CA GLN A 205 2.22 24.47 -36.48
C GLN A 205 1.05 24.22 -35.48
N ALA A 206 1.38 23.68 -34.29
CA ALA A 206 0.72 23.94 -32.99
C ALA A 206 1.57 23.40 -31.80
N LEU A 207 1.33 23.85 -30.56
CA LEU A 207 2.14 23.49 -29.37
C LEU A 207 1.74 22.15 -28.70
N LEU A 208 2.77 21.46 -28.20
CA LEU A 208 2.80 20.59 -27.00
C LEU A 208 1.59 19.68 -26.68
N LEU A 209 1.18 18.86 -27.64
CA LEU A 209 0.49 17.59 -27.36
C LEU A 209 1.21 16.44 -28.08
N GLN A 210 2.04 15.68 -27.34
CA GLN A 210 2.70 14.48 -27.90
C GLN A 210 1.74 13.29 -28.00
N ASN A 211 0.81 13.37 -28.95
CA ASN A 211 0.14 12.18 -29.49
C ASN A 211 1.18 11.29 -30.18
N SER A 212 1.80 10.40 -29.41
CA SER A 212 2.86 9.52 -29.93
C SER A 212 2.29 8.60 -31.01
N LYS A 213 2.92 8.62 -32.20
CA LYS A 213 2.60 7.68 -33.29
C LYS A 213 2.67 6.25 -32.73
N PRO A 214 1.76 5.34 -33.12
CA PRO A 214 1.63 4.04 -32.46
C PRO A 214 2.93 3.24 -32.53
N LYS A 215 3.63 3.14 -31.40
CA LYS A 215 4.83 2.30 -31.23
C LYS A 215 4.39 0.84 -31.24
N THR A 216 4.28 0.25 -32.43
CA THR A 216 3.76 -1.10 -32.71
C THR A 216 4.68 -2.23 -32.22
N ASN A 217 4.96 -2.26 -30.91
CA ASN A 217 5.36 -3.44 -30.12
C ASN A 217 5.55 -3.12 -28.60
N GLN A 218 5.51 -1.86 -28.16
CA GLN A 218 5.64 -1.57 -26.73
C GLN A 218 4.33 -1.90 -25.97
N PRO A 219 4.42 -2.48 -24.76
CA PRO A 219 3.24 -2.77 -23.96
C PRO A 219 2.63 -1.47 -23.44
N LYS A 220 1.30 -1.32 -23.54
CA LYS A 220 0.59 -0.16 -22.98
C LYS A 220 0.95 0.04 -21.49
N THR A 221 1.25 1.29 -21.15
CA THR A 221 1.59 1.75 -19.80
C THR A 221 0.34 1.80 -18.91
N ILE A 222 0.35 2.54 -17.78
CA ILE A 222 -0.85 2.78 -16.96
C ILE A 222 -1.56 4.08 -17.41
N GLU A 223 -0.77 5.08 -17.75
CA GLU A 223 -1.12 6.37 -18.35
C GLU A 223 -1.93 6.14 -19.65
N ASP A 224 -1.50 5.18 -20.48
CA ASP A 224 -2.16 4.67 -21.70
C ASP A 224 -3.60 4.12 -21.52
N PHE A 225 -4.11 4.07 -20.29
CA PHE A 225 -5.50 3.76 -19.94
C PHE A 225 -6.16 4.83 -19.05
N VAL A 226 -5.38 5.56 -18.25
CA VAL A 226 -5.86 6.51 -17.23
C VAL A 226 -6.04 7.93 -17.78
N PHE A 227 -5.20 8.34 -18.74
CA PHE A 227 -5.20 9.67 -19.35
C PHE A 227 -5.64 9.64 -20.83
N VAL A 228 -6.41 8.61 -21.23
CA VAL A 228 -6.93 8.47 -22.59
C VAL A 228 -8.00 9.52 -22.85
N SER A 229 -7.75 10.42 -23.81
CA SER A 229 -8.79 11.22 -24.44
C SER A 229 -9.76 10.30 -25.17
N LEU A 230 -11.04 10.36 -24.82
CA LEU A 230 -12.10 9.64 -25.51
C LEU A 230 -12.80 10.56 -26.54
N PRO A 231 -13.45 9.99 -27.57
CA PRO A 231 -14.31 10.75 -28.48
C PRO A 231 -15.46 11.46 -27.76
N ASP A 232 -15.92 12.57 -28.34
CA ASP A 232 -17.04 13.36 -27.79
C ASP A 232 -18.40 12.63 -27.84
N ASP A 233 -18.53 11.56 -28.65
CA ASP A 233 -19.69 10.67 -28.72
C ASP A 233 -19.62 9.48 -27.73
N ALA A 234 -18.66 9.48 -26.80
CA ALA A 234 -18.58 8.46 -25.75
C ALA A 234 -19.86 8.44 -24.87
N PRO A 235 -20.50 7.27 -24.64
CA PRO A 235 -21.74 7.18 -23.87
C PRO A 235 -21.70 7.69 -22.43
N HIS A 236 -20.51 7.79 -21.83
CA HIS A 236 -20.29 8.41 -20.52
C HIS A 236 -19.07 9.32 -20.56
N LYS A 237 -19.05 10.33 -19.68
CA LYS A 237 -17.90 11.22 -19.46
C LYS A 237 -17.35 11.04 -18.05
N LEU A 238 -16.12 10.55 -17.93
CA LEU A 238 -15.37 10.53 -16.67
C LEU A 238 -14.42 11.74 -16.59
N GLU A 239 -14.67 12.61 -15.62
CA GLU A 239 -13.72 13.63 -15.18
C GLU A 239 -13.11 13.21 -13.84
N VAL A 240 -11.82 13.51 -13.62
CA VAL A 240 -11.19 13.38 -12.30
C VAL A 240 -10.61 14.73 -11.91
N ARG A 241 -11.02 15.24 -10.74
CA ARG A 241 -10.67 16.57 -10.24
C ARG A 241 -9.88 16.42 -8.94
N LEU A 242 -8.75 17.09 -8.83
CA LEU A 242 -8.01 17.21 -7.58
C LEU A 242 -8.47 18.46 -6.85
N VAL A 243 -9.18 18.29 -5.74
CA VAL A 243 -9.77 19.39 -4.97
C VAL A 243 -9.04 19.53 -3.63
N PRO A 244 -8.44 20.69 -3.30
CA PRO A 244 -7.83 20.92 -1.99
C PRO A 244 -8.87 20.78 -0.88
N VAL A 245 -8.50 20.13 0.23
CA VAL A 245 -9.40 19.99 1.39
C VAL A 245 -9.36 21.29 2.20
N SER A 246 -10.18 22.25 1.78
CA SER A 246 -10.34 23.54 2.45
C SER A 246 -11.77 24.04 2.32
N PHE A 247 -12.40 24.38 3.44
CA PHE A 247 -13.69 25.09 3.44
C PHE A 247 -13.61 26.51 2.85
N GLU A 248 -12.41 27.03 2.55
CA GLU A 248 -12.23 28.27 1.81
C GLU A 248 -12.34 28.06 0.29
N ASP A 249 -11.96 26.89 -0.22
CA ASP A 249 -11.95 26.57 -1.66
C ASP A 249 -13.36 26.48 -2.29
N PRO A 250 -13.63 27.12 -3.44
CA PRO A 250 -14.94 27.07 -4.10
C PRO A 250 -15.35 25.69 -4.62
N GLN A 251 -14.41 24.89 -5.13
CA GLN A 251 -14.72 23.56 -5.65
C GLN A 251 -15.07 22.61 -4.51
N PHE A 252 -14.30 22.64 -3.41
CA PHE A 252 -14.57 21.90 -2.19
C PHE A 252 -15.96 22.25 -1.62
N LYS A 253 -16.25 23.56 -1.42
CA LYS A 253 -17.59 24.04 -1.01
C LYS A 253 -18.70 23.48 -1.92
N SER A 254 -18.55 23.58 -3.24
CA SER A 254 -19.58 23.18 -4.21
C SER A 254 -19.83 21.66 -4.28
N SER A 255 -18.84 20.86 -3.87
CA SER A 255 -18.87 19.39 -3.95
C SER A 255 -19.14 18.71 -2.60
N PHE A 256 -18.98 19.43 -1.48
CA PHE A 256 -19.09 18.92 -0.10
C PHE A 256 -20.35 18.07 0.13
N ASN A 257 -21.54 18.58 -0.17
CA ASN A 257 -22.80 17.85 0.08
C ASN A 257 -22.91 16.57 -0.74
N GLN A 258 -22.39 16.55 -1.98
CA GLN A 258 -22.35 15.34 -2.80
C GLN A 258 -21.36 14.32 -2.23
N SER A 259 -20.18 14.77 -1.79
CA SER A 259 -19.17 13.93 -1.13
C SER A 259 -19.69 13.35 0.20
N ALA A 260 -20.34 14.15 1.05
CA ALA A 260 -20.92 13.70 2.31
C ALA A 260 -22.05 12.67 2.08
N THR A 261 -22.94 12.92 1.11
CA THR A 261 -23.99 11.97 0.72
C THR A 261 -23.42 10.65 0.19
N LEU A 262 -22.35 10.72 -0.61
CA LEU A 262 -21.65 9.56 -1.15
C LEU A 262 -20.94 8.76 -0.06
N PHE A 263 -20.30 9.43 0.90
CA PHE A 263 -19.69 8.83 2.09
C PHE A 263 -20.74 8.09 2.92
N ALA A 264 -21.87 8.71 3.22
CA ALA A 264 -22.97 8.09 3.96
C ALA A 264 -23.51 6.84 3.24
N LYS A 265 -23.75 6.93 1.92
CA LYS A 265 -24.16 5.77 1.11
C LYS A 265 -23.12 4.64 1.19
N TYR A 266 -21.83 4.96 1.16
CA TYR A 266 -20.75 3.98 1.26
C TYR A 266 -20.68 3.30 2.64
N GLN A 267 -20.71 4.06 3.74
CA GLN A 267 -20.66 3.48 5.10
C GLN A 267 -21.84 2.54 5.36
N MET A 268 -23.07 3.01 5.14
CA MET A 268 -24.29 2.21 5.38
C MET A 268 -24.35 0.93 4.53
N SER A 269 -23.77 0.94 3.33
CA SER A 269 -23.83 -0.19 2.39
C SER A 269 -22.67 -1.17 2.51
N ILE A 270 -21.45 -0.70 2.76
CA ILE A 270 -20.23 -1.53 2.81
C ILE A 270 -19.85 -1.87 4.25
N HIS A 271 -19.82 -0.88 5.15
CA HIS A 271 -19.43 -1.06 6.55
C HIS A 271 -20.62 -1.46 7.46
N LYS A 272 -21.85 -1.18 7.03
CA LYS A 272 -23.13 -1.43 7.75
C LYS A 272 -23.38 -0.49 8.94
N ASP A 273 -22.72 0.64 8.95
CA ASP A 273 -22.87 1.70 9.95
C ASP A 273 -24.30 2.28 9.93
N THR A 274 -24.74 2.87 11.06
CA THR A 274 -26.09 3.44 11.16
C THR A 274 -26.16 4.83 10.52
N PRO A 275 -27.35 5.33 10.13
CA PRO A 275 -27.49 6.70 9.62
C PRO A 275 -26.94 7.78 10.57
N SER A 276 -26.96 7.53 11.89
CA SER A 276 -26.40 8.40 12.92
C SER A 276 -24.85 8.45 12.93
N ASP A 277 -24.18 7.41 12.45
CA ASP A 277 -22.71 7.35 12.36
C ASP A 277 -22.19 7.97 11.04
N CYS A 278 -23.09 8.36 10.15
CA CYS A 278 -22.82 8.74 8.76
C CYS A 278 -23.01 10.24 8.48
N GLY A 279 -23.08 11.07 9.52
CA GLY A 279 -23.40 12.50 9.41
C GLY A 279 -22.30 13.36 8.77
N GLU A 280 -22.66 14.60 8.43
CA GLU A 280 -21.71 15.61 7.92
C GLU A 280 -20.60 15.92 8.94
N ASN A 281 -20.87 15.80 10.24
CA ASN A 281 -19.88 15.96 11.30
C ASN A 281 -18.84 14.84 11.27
N GLU A 282 -19.28 13.60 11.08
CA GLU A 282 -18.45 12.40 11.03
C GLU A 282 -17.60 12.40 9.76
N PHE A 283 -18.22 12.71 8.61
CA PHE A 283 -17.54 12.96 7.34
C PHE A 283 -16.48 14.08 7.46
N THR A 284 -16.84 15.22 8.06
CA THR A 284 -15.93 16.34 8.26
C THR A 284 -14.77 15.93 9.16
N ARG A 285 -15.06 15.42 10.35
CA ARG A 285 -14.08 15.03 11.37
C ARG A 285 -13.12 13.95 10.87
N PHE A 286 -13.56 13.03 10.02
CA PHE A 286 -12.72 11.92 9.54
C PHE A 286 -11.95 12.27 8.26
N LEU A 287 -12.61 12.87 7.27
CA LEU A 287 -12.10 12.96 5.89
C LEU A 287 -11.83 14.39 5.39
N CYS A 288 -12.33 15.41 6.09
CA CYS A 288 -12.09 16.83 5.75
C CYS A 288 -11.12 17.49 6.74
N ASP A 289 -11.13 17.08 7.99
CA ASP A 289 -10.18 17.54 8.99
C ASP A 289 -8.79 16.94 8.73
N SER A 290 -7.75 17.78 8.76
CA SER A 290 -6.35 17.38 8.56
C SER A 290 -5.42 18.13 9.53
N PRO A 291 -4.32 17.50 9.99
CA PRO A 291 -3.27 18.17 10.76
C PRO A 291 -2.20 18.84 9.88
N LEU A 292 -2.20 18.56 8.57
CA LEU A 292 -1.25 19.10 7.59
C LEU A 292 -1.56 20.58 7.30
N GLU A 293 -0.52 21.38 7.09
CA GLU A 293 -0.66 22.77 6.63
C GLU A 293 -0.33 22.82 5.13
N ALA A 294 -1.25 23.38 4.32
CA ALA A 294 -1.07 23.48 2.88
C ALA A 294 0.11 24.40 2.55
N GLU A 295 1.00 23.96 1.65
CA GLU A 295 2.24 24.66 1.33
C GLU A 295 2.57 24.55 -0.16
N HIS A 296 3.06 25.64 -0.74
CA HIS A 296 3.60 25.68 -2.09
C HIS A 296 5.07 26.07 -1.98
N VAL A 297 5.98 25.20 -2.45
CA VAL A 297 7.42 25.46 -2.50
C VAL A 297 7.87 25.53 -3.96
N PRO A 298 8.95 26.28 -4.31
CA PRO A 298 9.34 26.50 -5.71
C PRO A 298 9.63 25.23 -6.52
N ASN A 299 10.10 24.17 -5.85
CA ASN A 299 10.42 22.87 -6.46
C ASN A 299 9.35 21.79 -6.11
N GLY A 300 8.12 22.22 -5.80
CA GLY A 300 7.01 21.34 -5.43
C GLY A 300 6.06 21.04 -6.59
N PRO A 301 5.07 20.17 -6.37
CA PRO A 301 3.98 19.98 -7.33
C PRO A 301 3.13 21.26 -7.45
N GLU A 302 2.57 21.52 -8.63
CA GLU A 302 1.79 22.74 -8.91
C GLU A 302 0.52 22.89 -8.06
N CYS A 303 -0.01 21.78 -7.52
CA CYS A 303 -1.13 21.78 -6.57
C CYS A 303 -0.73 22.01 -5.10
N GLY A 304 0.57 22.08 -4.81
CA GLY A 304 1.11 22.16 -3.45
C GLY A 304 1.08 20.83 -2.67
N TYR A 305 1.65 20.87 -1.47
CA TYR A 305 1.57 19.80 -0.46
C TYR A 305 0.39 20.04 0.47
N GLY A 306 -0.20 18.97 1.00
CA GLY A 306 -1.37 19.02 1.88
C GLY A 306 -2.36 17.87 1.66
N SER A 307 -3.60 18.04 2.11
CA SER A 307 -4.68 17.04 1.94
C SER A 307 -5.62 17.42 0.79
N PHE A 308 -5.99 16.45 -0.03
CA PHE A 308 -6.80 16.61 -1.23
C PHE A 308 -7.89 15.53 -1.33
N HIS A 309 -9.03 15.89 -1.94
CA HIS A 309 -10.03 14.94 -2.42
C HIS A 309 -9.84 14.79 -3.93
N GLN A 310 -9.37 13.62 -4.35
CA GLN A 310 -9.35 13.23 -5.77
C GLN A 310 -10.73 12.69 -6.12
N GLN A 311 -11.58 13.56 -6.69
CA GLN A 311 -12.98 13.30 -6.96
C GLN A 311 -13.17 12.72 -8.36
N TYR A 312 -13.95 11.64 -8.45
CA TYR A 312 -14.28 10.94 -9.69
C TYR A 312 -15.72 11.28 -10.08
N TRP A 313 -15.86 12.10 -11.12
CA TRP A 313 -17.14 12.59 -11.63
C TRP A 313 -17.50 11.81 -12.88
N LEU A 314 -18.62 11.08 -12.86
CA LEU A 314 -19.20 10.42 -14.02
C LEU A 314 -20.50 11.14 -14.40
N ASP A 315 -20.61 11.60 -15.64
CA ASP A 315 -21.83 12.23 -16.19
C ASP A 315 -22.36 13.41 -15.34
N GLY A 316 -21.45 14.13 -14.68
CA GLY A 316 -21.77 15.25 -13.79
C GLY A 316 -22.08 14.89 -12.32
N LYS A 317 -22.05 13.61 -11.94
CA LYS A 317 -22.23 13.13 -10.56
C LYS A 317 -20.92 12.58 -9.98
N ILE A 318 -20.63 12.85 -8.70
CA ILE A 318 -19.52 12.16 -8.00
C ILE A 318 -19.88 10.68 -7.79
N ILE A 319 -19.00 9.77 -8.24
CA ILE A 319 -19.13 8.31 -8.04
C ILE A 319 -18.02 7.71 -7.16
N ALA A 320 -16.91 8.41 -6.94
CA ALA A 320 -15.89 8.02 -5.96
C ALA A 320 -15.07 9.24 -5.51
N VAL A 321 -14.46 9.17 -4.33
CA VAL A 321 -13.47 10.13 -3.86
C VAL A 321 -12.34 9.41 -3.15
N GLY A 322 -11.11 9.55 -3.68
CA GLY A 322 -9.89 9.19 -2.97
C GLY A 322 -9.48 10.37 -2.08
N VAL A 323 -9.41 10.15 -0.77
CA VAL A 323 -8.86 11.11 0.19
C VAL A 323 -7.37 10.83 0.28
N ILE A 324 -6.57 11.76 -0.24
CA ILE A 324 -5.12 11.60 -0.38
C ILE A 324 -4.37 12.75 0.27
N ASP A 325 -3.20 12.46 0.83
CA ASP A 325 -2.23 13.48 1.24
C ASP A 325 -1.09 13.50 0.22
N ILE A 326 -0.74 14.69 -0.28
CA ILE A 326 0.43 14.90 -1.15
C ILE A 326 1.54 15.45 -0.26
N LEU A 327 2.63 14.70 -0.15
CA LEU A 327 3.77 14.93 0.73
C LEU A 327 5.06 14.96 -0.10
N PRO A 328 6.19 15.52 0.40
CA PRO A 328 7.42 15.68 -0.39
C PRO A 328 7.95 14.41 -1.06
N TYR A 329 7.75 13.24 -0.45
CA TYR A 329 8.24 11.95 -0.95
C TYR A 329 7.15 11.01 -1.49
N CYS A 330 5.86 11.34 -1.31
CA CYS A 330 4.78 10.43 -1.71
C CYS A 330 3.41 11.07 -1.91
N VAL A 331 2.56 10.39 -2.70
CA VAL A 331 1.10 10.45 -2.52
C VAL A 331 0.73 9.35 -1.51
N SER A 332 -0.04 9.70 -0.49
CA SER A 332 -0.52 8.78 0.55
C SER A 332 -2.03 8.63 0.49
N SER A 333 -2.50 7.41 0.22
CA SER A 333 -3.92 7.07 0.19
C SER A 333 -4.44 6.89 1.62
N VAL A 334 -5.27 7.83 2.09
CA VAL A 334 -5.78 7.86 3.48
C VAL A 334 -7.08 7.09 3.58
N TYR A 335 -8.02 7.33 2.66
CA TYR A 335 -9.31 6.65 2.61
C TYR A 335 -9.93 6.72 1.20
N LEU A 336 -10.81 5.76 0.88
CA LEU A 336 -11.59 5.75 -0.35
C LEU A 336 -13.05 5.42 -0.03
N TYR A 337 -13.97 6.18 -0.60
CA TYR A 337 -15.40 5.87 -0.61
C TYR A 337 -15.95 6.06 -2.03
N TYR A 338 -16.94 5.23 -2.39
CA TYR A 338 -17.50 5.20 -3.74
C TYR A 338 -18.97 4.79 -3.76
N ASP A 339 -19.64 5.02 -4.88
CA ASP A 339 -21.04 4.68 -5.08
C ASP A 339 -21.16 3.17 -5.32
N PRO A 340 -21.81 2.39 -4.43
CA PRO A 340 -21.91 0.94 -4.53
C PRO A 340 -22.53 0.44 -5.84
N ASP A 341 -23.35 1.26 -6.49
CA ASP A 341 -23.98 0.94 -7.78
C ASP A 341 -22.92 0.75 -8.89
N PHE A 342 -21.73 1.34 -8.69
CA PHE A 342 -20.56 1.27 -9.56
C PHE A 342 -19.47 0.32 -9.05
N SER A 343 -19.75 -0.47 -8.02
CA SER A 343 -18.85 -1.53 -7.48
C SER A 343 -18.30 -2.46 -8.57
N PHE A 344 -19.09 -2.75 -9.61
CA PHE A 344 -18.68 -3.55 -10.77
C PHE A 344 -17.45 -2.96 -11.49
N LEU A 345 -17.18 -1.66 -11.42
CA LEU A 345 -15.98 -1.03 -12.00
C LEU A 345 -14.70 -1.29 -11.20
N SER A 346 -14.80 -1.95 -10.05
CA SER A 346 -13.68 -2.29 -9.15
C SER A 346 -12.93 -1.03 -8.68
N LEU A 347 -13.69 -0.02 -8.22
CA LEU A 347 -13.20 1.34 -8.01
C LEU A 347 -12.01 1.44 -7.04
N GLY A 348 -11.89 0.56 -6.05
CA GLY A 348 -10.71 0.48 -5.17
C GLY A 348 -9.41 0.06 -5.85
N VAL A 349 -9.48 -0.73 -6.94
CA VAL A 349 -8.32 -1.03 -7.78
C VAL A 349 -8.10 0.07 -8.82
N TYR A 350 -9.18 0.66 -9.35
CA TYR A 350 -9.07 1.75 -10.31
C TYR A 350 -8.48 3.03 -9.70
N SER A 351 -8.85 3.39 -8.46
CA SER A 351 -8.30 4.57 -7.77
C SER A 351 -6.83 4.38 -7.42
N ALA A 352 -6.44 3.22 -6.85
CA ALA A 352 -5.04 2.93 -6.57
C ALA A 352 -4.15 2.97 -7.84
N LEU A 353 -4.69 2.56 -8.99
CA LEU A 353 -4.00 2.68 -10.28
C LEU A 353 -3.94 4.15 -10.77
N ARG A 354 -4.99 4.93 -10.59
CA ARG A 354 -4.99 6.39 -10.82
C ARG A 354 -3.99 7.13 -9.94
N GLU A 355 -3.93 6.80 -8.65
CA GLU A 355 -3.06 7.42 -7.66
C GLU A 355 -1.58 7.10 -7.94
N ILE A 356 -1.25 5.90 -8.44
CA ILE A 356 0.10 5.58 -8.97
C ILE A 356 0.45 6.41 -10.20
N ALA A 357 -0.46 6.50 -11.18
CA ALA A 357 -0.24 7.31 -12.39
C ALA A 357 -0.10 8.81 -12.06
N PHE A 358 -0.87 9.30 -11.08
CA PHE A 358 -0.78 10.66 -10.57
C PHE A 358 0.53 10.91 -9.80
N THR A 359 1.00 9.96 -8.99
CA THR A 359 2.32 10.05 -8.33
C THR A 359 3.43 10.27 -9.35
N ARG A 360 3.42 9.54 -10.47
CA ARG A 360 4.38 9.72 -11.58
C ARG A 360 4.28 11.11 -12.22
N GLN A 361 3.07 11.63 -12.40
CA GLN A 361 2.84 12.97 -12.94
C GLN A 361 3.41 14.06 -12.02
N LEU A 362 3.28 13.90 -10.69
CA LEU A 362 3.87 14.85 -9.73
C LEU A 362 5.41 14.77 -9.69
N HIS A 363 5.97 13.57 -9.85
CA HIS A 363 7.43 13.36 -9.91
C HIS A 363 8.12 14.20 -11.00
N GLU A 364 7.44 14.50 -12.11
CA GLU A 364 7.96 15.38 -13.18
C GLU A 364 8.26 16.82 -12.71
N LYS A 365 7.70 17.24 -11.57
CA LYS A 365 7.92 18.56 -10.95
C LYS A 365 8.63 18.48 -9.59
N ALA A 366 8.38 17.42 -8.83
CA ALA A 366 9.00 17.16 -7.52
C ALA A 366 9.72 15.79 -7.54
N PRO A 367 11.01 15.73 -7.92
CA PRO A 367 11.72 14.46 -8.13
C PRO A 367 11.76 13.52 -6.90
N ASP A 368 11.76 14.08 -5.69
CA ASP A 368 11.71 13.31 -4.44
C ASP A 368 10.41 12.51 -4.27
N LEU A 369 9.32 12.92 -4.96
CA LEU A 369 7.97 12.36 -4.86
C LEU A 369 7.83 11.09 -5.72
N CYS A 370 8.52 10.02 -5.34
CA CYS A 370 8.61 8.80 -6.13
C CYS A 370 7.79 7.60 -5.60
N PHE A 371 7.21 7.70 -4.40
CA PHE A 371 6.45 6.61 -3.76
C PHE A 371 4.94 6.83 -3.72
N TYR A 372 4.17 5.74 -3.75
CA TYR A 372 2.74 5.72 -3.48
C TYR A 372 2.47 4.90 -2.21
N TYR A 373 1.97 5.54 -1.15
CA TYR A 373 1.72 4.89 0.15
C TYR A 373 0.26 4.41 0.21
N MET A 374 0.06 3.10 0.47
CA MET A 374 -1.27 2.48 0.47
C MET A 374 -1.84 2.33 1.89
N GLY A 375 -1.40 3.16 2.83
CA GLY A 375 -1.69 3.00 4.26
C GLY A 375 -1.07 1.72 4.83
N PHE A 376 -1.88 0.95 5.55
CA PHE A 376 -1.45 -0.31 6.19
C PHE A 376 -1.60 -1.55 5.31
N TYR A 377 -0.62 -2.44 5.40
CA TYR A 377 -0.69 -3.86 5.03
C TYR A 377 -0.84 -4.72 6.29
N ILE A 378 -1.83 -5.61 6.30
CA ILE A 378 -2.10 -6.54 7.42
C ILE A 378 -2.12 -7.96 6.83
N HIS A 379 -1.04 -8.71 7.06
CA HIS A 379 -0.83 -10.02 6.43
C HIS A 379 -1.93 -11.05 6.74
N SER A 380 -2.46 -11.00 7.98
CA SER A 380 -3.52 -11.87 8.50
C SER A 380 -4.95 -11.42 8.13
N CYS A 381 -5.11 -10.41 7.26
CA CYS A 381 -6.41 -9.91 6.82
C CYS A 381 -6.49 -9.96 5.27
N PRO A 382 -7.29 -10.87 4.67
CA PRO A 382 -7.40 -11.00 3.22
C PRO A 382 -7.70 -9.66 2.51
N LYS A 383 -8.69 -8.91 3.02
CA LYS A 383 -9.07 -7.57 2.51
C LYS A 383 -7.95 -6.51 2.56
N MET A 384 -6.84 -6.77 3.24
CA MET A 384 -5.65 -5.88 3.29
C MET A 384 -4.41 -6.49 2.63
N ARG A 385 -4.42 -7.81 2.37
CA ARG A 385 -3.32 -8.57 1.76
C ARG A 385 -3.12 -8.23 0.27
N TYR A 386 -4.17 -7.77 -0.43
CA TYR A 386 -4.12 -7.34 -1.83
C TYR A 386 -3.09 -6.23 -2.12
N LYS A 387 -2.77 -5.36 -1.15
CA LYS A 387 -1.82 -4.25 -1.33
C LYS A 387 -0.40 -4.73 -1.69
N GLY A 388 -0.04 -5.93 -1.26
CA GLY A 388 1.23 -6.58 -1.65
C GLY A 388 1.34 -6.96 -3.13
N GLN A 389 0.29 -6.78 -3.92
CA GLN A 389 0.29 -7.06 -5.37
C GLN A 389 0.75 -5.85 -6.21
N TYR A 390 0.90 -4.67 -5.59
CA TYR A 390 1.28 -3.43 -6.27
C TYR A 390 2.81 -3.29 -6.37
N ARG A 391 3.41 -4.17 -7.17
CA ARG A 391 4.87 -4.38 -7.23
C ARG A 391 5.62 -3.42 -8.17
N PRO A 392 6.88 -3.07 -7.86
CA PRO A 392 7.60 -3.43 -6.62
C PRO A 392 7.12 -2.58 -5.43
N SER A 393 7.09 -3.19 -4.25
CA SER A 393 6.63 -2.56 -3.02
C SER A 393 7.45 -3.00 -1.81
N ASP A 394 7.58 -2.10 -0.85
CA ASP A 394 8.36 -2.30 0.35
C ASP A 394 7.44 -2.28 1.58
N LEU A 395 7.73 -3.14 2.56
CA LEU A 395 7.19 -3.02 3.92
C LEU A 395 8.21 -2.34 4.83
N LEU A 396 7.70 -1.54 5.75
CA LEU A 396 8.50 -0.88 6.77
C LEU A 396 8.80 -1.83 7.93
N CYS A 397 10.08 -2.00 8.30
CA CYS A 397 10.47 -2.78 9.47
C CYS A 397 10.01 -2.10 10.76
N PRO A 398 9.24 -2.77 11.65
CA PRO A 398 8.61 -2.13 12.81
C PRO A 398 9.59 -1.66 13.90
N GLU A 399 10.84 -2.11 13.87
CA GLU A 399 11.84 -1.88 14.94
C GLU A 399 13.01 -0.97 14.53
N THR A 400 13.28 -0.85 13.23
CA THR A 400 14.42 -0.09 12.69
C THR A 400 13.99 0.98 11.70
N TYR A 401 12.72 0.97 11.27
CA TYR A 401 12.15 1.87 10.27
C TYR A 401 12.87 1.90 8.91
N VAL A 402 13.71 0.89 8.65
CA VAL A 402 14.26 0.56 7.34
C VAL A 402 13.16 -0.07 6.48
N TRP A 403 13.12 0.30 5.20
CA TRP A 403 12.23 -0.30 4.20
C TRP A 403 12.83 -1.60 3.67
N THR A 404 12.01 -2.64 3.50
CA THR A 404 12.45 -3.95 3.02
C THR A 404 11.48 -4.44 1.92
N PRO A 405 11.97 -4.95 0.78
CA PRO A 405 11.11 -5.45 -0.30
C PRO A 405 10.15 -6.53 0.19
N ILE A 406 8.87 -6.44 -0.18
CA ILE A 406 7.82 -7.28 0.39
C ILE A 406 8.06 -8.78 0.17
N GLU A 407 8.74 -9.16 -0.92
CA GLU A 407 9.17 -10.54 -1.22
C GLU A 407 10.04 -11.16 -0.11
N GLN A 408 10.85 -10.35 0.58
CA GLN A 408 11.68 -10.80 1.70
C GLN A 408 10.88 -10.83 3.02
N CYS A 409 9.88 -9.97 3.15
CA CYS A 409 9.04 -9.88 4.34
C CYS A 409 7.98 -11.00 4.40
N LEU A 410 7.40 -11.41 3.27
CA LEU A 410 6.31 -12.38 3.22
C LEU A 410 6.64 -13.73 3.89
N PRO A 411 7.80 -14.39 3.63
CA PRO A 411 8.14 -15.64 4.32
C PRO A 411 8.19 -15.52 5.85
N LEU A 412 8.60 -14.36 6.37
CA LEU A 412 8.63 -14.09 7.81
C LEU A 412 7.22 -13.88 8.40
N LEU A 413 6.26 -13.45 7.57
CA LEU A 413 4.90 -13.15 7.98
C LEU A 413 3.96 -14.37 7.93
N GLU A 414 4.26 -15.37 7.10
CA GLU A 414 3.56 -16.67 7.14
C GLU A 414 3.88 -17.43 8.44
N HIS A 415 5.07 -17.25 9.00
CA HIS A 415 5.52 -17.91 10.24
C HIS A 415 5.16 -17.14 11.52
N SER A 416 5.10 -15.80 11.48
CA SER A 416 4.72 -14.97 12.63
C SER A 416 3.97 -13.72 12.20
N LYS A 417 2.89 -13.39 12.92
CA LYS A 417 2.13 -12.14 12.72
C LYS A 417 3.00 -10.89 12.90
N TYR A 418 3.88 -10.93 13.90
CA TYR A 418 4.84 -9.87 14.21
C TYR A 418 6.25 -10.35 13.83
N SER A 419 6.88 -9.67 12.87
CA SER A 419 8.20 -10.00 12.38
C SER A 419 9.04 -8.76 12.11
N ARG A 420 10.30 -8.80 12.57
CA ARG A 420 11.35 -7.87 12.19
C ARG A 420 11.84 -8.23 10.78
N PHE A 421 11.94 -7.26 9.87
CA PHE A 421 12.40 -7.49 8.49
C PHE A 421 13.89 -7.18 8.27
N ASN A 422 14.48 -6.32 9.11
CA ASN A 422 15.90 -6.01 9.01
C ASN A 422 16.74 -7.20 9.50
N GLN A 423 17.52 -7.77 8.57
CA GLN A 423 18.31 -8.99 8.75
C GLN A 423 19.49 -8.80 9.71
N ASP A 424 20.01 -7.58 9.89
CA ASP A 424 20.98 -7.32 10.95
C ASP A 424 20.26 -7.27 12.30
N LEU A 425 20.59 -8.21 13.18
CA LEU A 425 20.07 -8.28 14.55
C LEU A 425 20.61 -7.16 15.46
N LYS A 426 21.72 -6.51 15.09
CA LYS A 426 22.33 -5.38 15.83
C LYS A 426 21.78 -4.01 15.39
N ALA A 427 21.13 -3.94 14.23
CA ALA A 427 20.53 -2.70 13.73
C ALA A 427 19.42 -2.19 14.67
N VAL A 428 19.25 -0.88 14.73
CA VAL A 428 18.32 -0.17 15.60
C VAL A 428 17.73 1.01 14.86
N ASP A 429 16.59 1.52 15.33
CA ASP A 429 16.07 2.83 14.92
C ASP A 429 17.15 3.91 15.16
N GLU A 430 17.58 4.60 14.10
CA GLU A 430 18.54 5.72 14.19
C GLU A 430 17.95 6.94 14.91
N GLY A 431 16.63 7.10 14.81
CA GLY A 431 15.81 8.10 15.49
C GLY A 431 15.43 7.72 16.92
N ARG A 432 15.89 6.57 17.44
CA ARG A 432 15.62 6.11 18.80
C ARG A 432 15.96 7.16 19.84
N LEU A 433 15.32 7.06 21.01
CA LEU A 433 15.63 7.93 22.13
C LEU A 433 17.11 7.79 22.54
N LYS A 434 17.78 8.95 22.68
CA LYS A 434 19.17 9.12 23.12
C LYS A 434 19.23 9.91 24.43
N GLU A 435 18.38 10.94 24.56
CA GLU A 435 18.31 11.82 25.73
C GLU A 435 16.85 12.11 26.13
N LEU A 436 16.34 11.36 27.11
CA LEU A 436 15.01 11.59 27.72
C LEU A 436 14.85 13.02 28.28
N GLY A 437 15.96 13.65 28.70
CA GLY A 437 15.95 15.01 29.26
C GLY A 437 15.51 16.12 28.29
N ARG A 438 15.66 15.91 26.97
CA ARG A 438 15.34 16.92 25.94
C ARG A 438 13.86 16.99 25.55
N VAL A 439 13.09 15.94 25.84
CA VAL A 439 11.65 15.82 25.52
C VAL A 439 10.89 17.07 25.94
N ARG A 440 10.11 17.67 25.03
CA ARG A 440 9.35 18.90 25.34
C ARG A 440 8.09 18.56 26.11
N VAL A 441 7.98 19.08 27.32
CA VAL A 441 6.78 18.99 28.16
C VAL A 441 6.04 20.33 28.15
N LEU A 442 4.73 20.27 27.96
CA LEU A 442 3.81 21.39 28.22
C LEU A 442 3.13 21.16 29.57
N HIS A 443 3.53 21.92 30.59
CA HIS A 443 2.94 21.88 31.94
C HIS A 443 2.55 23.28 32.39
N LYS A 444 1.32 23.46 32.90
CA LYS A 444 0.78 24.76 33.37
C LYS A 444 1.07 25.91 32.39
N ARG A 445 0.68 25.72 31.13
CA ARG A 445 0.88 26.65 29.99
C ARG A 445 2.35 27.00 29.68
N THR A 446 3.31 26.35 30.31
CA THR A 446 4.76 26.57 30.11
C THR A 446 5.38 25.39 29.38
N VAL A 447 6.14 25.65 28.30
CA VAL A 447 6.94 24.65 27.60
C VAL A 447 8.33 24.57 28.23
N MET A 448 8.81 23.36 28.55
CA MET A 448 10.16 23.13 29.08
C MET A 448 10.68 21.72 28.73
N PRO A 449 12.01 21.49 28.71
CA PRO A 449 12.57 20.14 28.61
C PRO A 449 12.19 19.27 29.82
N TYR A 450 12.10 17.95 29.63
CA TYR A 450 11.79 17.01 30.72
C TYR A 450 12.80 17.10 31.87
N SER A 451 14.07 17.37 31.59
CA SER A 451 15.12 17.59 32.62
C SER A 451 14.81 18.76 33.57
N VAL A 452 14.04 19.76 33.12
CA VAL A 452 13.56 20.90 33.92
C VAL A 452 12.24 20.57 34.60
N TYR A 453 11.31 19.91 33.90
CA TYR A 453 10.04 19.46 34.47
C TYR A 453 10.22 18.46 35.62
N LYS A 454 11.10 17.46 35.46
CA LYS A 454 11.46 16.45 36.48
C LYS A 454 11.91 17.06 37.81
N LYS A 455 12.58 18.23 37.76
CA LYS A 455 13.03 19.00 38.94
C LYS A 455 11.96 19.92 39.54
N ARG A 456 10.90 20.27 38.81
CA ARG A 456 9.85 21.24 39.23
C ARG A 456 8.54 20.59 39.67
N ARG A 457 8.23 19.41 39.15
CA ARG A 457 7.02 18.64 39.47
C ARG A 457 7.06 18.10 40.91
N LYS A 458 5.88 17.86 41.50
CA LYS A 458 5.71 17.19 42.80
C LYS A 458 4.84 15.94 42.60
N GLY A 459 5.12 14.85 43.32
CA GLY A 459 4.37 13.59 43.22
C GLY A 459 5.16 12.43 42.57
N PRO A 460 4.51 11.27 42.31
CA PRO A 460 5.16 10.04 41.86
C PRO A 460 5.84 10.20 40.49
N SER A 461 6.81 9.34 40.17
CA SER A 461 7.55 9.42 38.91
C SER A 461 6.66 9.12 37.70
N ASP A 462 6.68 10.01 36.71
CA ASP A 462 6.05 9.80 35.40
C ASP A 462 7.07 9.36 34.34
N GLU A 463 8.33 9.15 34.75
CA GLU A 463 9.48 8.90 33.88
C GLU A 463 9.28 7.72 32.93
N ALA A 464 8.69 6.62 33.41
CA ALA A 464 8.31 5.48 32.57
C ALA A 464 7.31 5.86 31.46
N SER A 465 6.36 6.76 31.73
CA SER A 465 5.39 7.23 30.72
C SER A 465 6.01 8.20 29.71
N VAL A 466 6.99 9.00 30.12
CA VAL A 466 7.74 9.90 29.22
C VAL A 466 8.70 9.09 28.36
N GLN A 467 9.37 8.10 28.95
CA GLN A 467 10.20 7.12 28.23
C GLN A 467 9.37 6.34 27.21
N GLN A 468 8.20 5.82 27.59
CA GLN A 468 7.29 5.11 26.67
C GLN A 468 6.87 6.00 25.49
N TYR A 469 6.44 7.25 25.77
CA TYR A 469 6.10 8.22 24.74
C TYR A 469 7.27 8.51 23.80
N ALA A 470 8.44 8.82 24.37
CA ALA A 470 9.59 9.28 23.60
C ALA A 470 10.28 8.14 22.83
N SER A 471 10.21 6.90 23.33
CA SER A 471 10.53 5.68 22.56
C SER A 471 9.54 5.41 21.43
N LEU A 472 8.26 5.75 21.58
CA LEU A 472 7.25 5.55 20.52
C LEU A 472 7.43 6.54 19.36
N VAL A 473 7.71 7.82 19.65
CA VAL A 473 7.84 8.87 18.61
C VAL A 473 9.28 9.08 18.12
N GLY A 474 10.30 8.70 18.89
CA GLY A 474 11.71 8.96 18.58
C GLY A 474 12.20 10.34 19.05
N GLN A 475 13.53 10.51 19.15
CA GLN A 475 14.18 11.69 19.71
C GLN A 475 13.72 12.99 19.04
N THR A 476 13.91 13.10 17.72
CA THR A 476 13.59 14.27 16.89
C THR A 476 12.14 14.72 17.03
N CYS A 477 11.22 13.76 17.16
CA CYS A 477 9.79 14.01 17.32
C CYS A 477 9.48 14.50 18.74
N SER A 478 10.06 13.86 19.76
CA SER A 478 9.88 14.22 21.18
C SER A 478 10.45 15.60 21.54
N GLU A 479 11.38 16.13 20.75
CA GLU A 479 11.94 17.48 20.89
C GLU A 479 11.13 18.58 20.18
N ARG A 480 10.19 18.20 19.30
CA ARG A 480 9.36 19.11 18.48
C ARG A 480 7.88 19.07 18.87
N MET A 481 7.38 17.90 19.26
CA MET A 481 6.02 17.69 19.76
C MET A 481 5.92 18.00 21.26
N LEU A 482 4.81 18.59 21.70
CA LEU A 482 4.60 18.94 23.11
C LEU A 482 3.89 17.80 23.86
N LEU A 483 4.59 17.13 24.77
CA LEU A 483 3.99 16.17 25.69
C LEU A 483 3.21 16.91 26.79
N PHE A 484 1.89 16.82 26.76
CA PHE A 484 1.04 17.47 27.77
C PHE A 484 1.17 16.78 29.14
N ARG A 485 1.28 17.59 30.20
CA ARG A 485 1.23 17.16 31.61
C ARG A 485 0.45 18.19 32.43
N SER A 486 -0.67 17.77 33.02
CA SER A 486 -1.53 18.56 33.94
C SER A 486 -0.73 19.14 35.11
#